data_AF-A0A060CL87-F1
#
_entry.id   AF-A0A060CL87-F1
#
_cell.length_a   1.000
_cell.length_b   1.000
_cell.length_c   1.000
_cell.angle_alpha   90.00
_cell.angle_beta   90.00
_cell.angle_gamma   90.00
#
_symmetry.space_group_name_H-M   'P 1'
#
loop_
_entity.id
_entity.type
_entity.pdbx_description
1 polymer ?
#
loop_
_entity_poly.entity_id
_entity_poly.type
_entity_poly.pdbx_seq_one_letter_code
_entity_poly.pdbx_strand_id
1 'polypeptide(L)' 'LEALSCARPVLGWAHGGVGELLAQLQPEGAVAPFDSDALAQAARALLARPPSRAATMPDTLRAMQEATLAVYDEFDDDN' A
#
# COMPACT_ATOMS: atom_id res chain seq x y z
N LEU A 1 0.79 -5.33 -1.36
CA LEU A 1 1.07 -5.66 0.06
C LEU A 1 2.20 -6.68 0.18
N GLU A 2 2.04 -7.92 -0.29
CA GLU A 2 3.03 -9.00 -0.15
C GLU A 2 4.47 -8.62 -0.55
N ALA A 3 4.63 -7.95 -1.71
CA ALA A 3 5.94 -7.48 -2.15
C ALA A 3 6.60 -6.53 -1.13
N LEU A 4 5.85 -5.57 -0.58
CA LEU A 4 6.35 -4.64 0.44
C LEU A 4 6.72 -5.38 1.74
N SER A 5 5.91 -6.36 2.16
CA SER A 5 6.21 -7.21 3.33
C SER A 5 7.52 -7.99 3.17
N CYS A 6 7.85 -8.38 1.94
CA CYS A 6 9.10 -9.03 1.56
C CYS A 6 10.26 -8.06 1.26
N ALA A 7 10.13 -6.78 1.63
CA ALA A 7 11.11 -5.73 1.34
C ALA A 7 11.44 -5.57 -0.15
N ARG A 8 10.48 -5.84 -1.03
CA ARG A 8 10.59 -5.64 -2.47
C ARG A 8 9.92 -4.32 -2.83
N PRO A 9 10.65 -3.36 -3.44
CA PRO A 9 10.04 -2.11 -3.87
C PRO A 9 8.91 -2.35 -4.87
N VAL A 10 7.83 -1.58 -4.74
CA VAL A 10 6.67 -1.65 -5.65
C VAL A 10 6.56 -0.37 -6.45
N LEU A 11 6.23 -0.48 -7.72
CA LEU A 11 5.92 0.64 -8.61
C LEU A 11 4.51 0.46 -9.13
N GLY A 12 3.71 1.52 -9.13
CA GLY A 12 2.34 1.47 -9.62
C GLY A 12 1.73 2.84 -9.82
N TRP A 13 0.53 2.87 -10.39
CA TRP A 13 -0.21 4.10 -10.55
C TRP A 13 -0.72 4.60 -9.19
N ALA A 14 -0.67 5.92 -9.01
CA ALA A 14 -1.30 6.66 -7.93
C ALA A 14 -2.83 6.68 -8.14
N HIS A 15 -3.45 5.50 -8.21
CA HIS A 15 -4.87 5.32 -8.48
C HIS A 15 -5.43 4.08 -7.80
N GLY A 16 -6.65 4.19 -7.31
CA GLY A 16 -7.35 3.13 -6.56
C GLY A 16 -6.56 2.65 -5.35
N GLY A 17 -6.83 1.42 -4.91
CA GLY A 17 -6.19 0.84 -3.73
C GLY A 17 -4.67 0.71 -3.83
N VAL A 18 -4.10 0.62 -5.04
CA VAL A 18 -2.63 0.62 -5.22
C VAL A 18 -2.05 2.00 -4.90
N GLY A 19 -2.70 3.07 -5.37
CA GLY A 19 -2.28 4.44 -5.09
C GLY A 19 -2.36 4.78 -3.61
N GLU A 20 -3.45 4.41 -2.95
CA GLU A 20 -3.63 4.58 -1.50
C GLU A 20 -2.52 3.86 -0.72
N LEU A 21 -2.22 2.62 -1.09
CA LEU A 21 -1.19 1.83 -0.43
C LEU A 21 0.21 2.42 -0.62
N LEU A 22 0.55 2.83 -1.84
CA LEU A 22 1.85 3.42 -2.15
C LEU A 22 2.02 4.76 -1.44
N ALA A 23 0.98 5.61 -1.39
CA ALA A 23 1.02 6.88 -0.66
C ALA A 23 1.32 6.70 0.83
N GLN A 24 0.86 5.60 1.44
CA GLN A 24 1.07 5.32 2.85
C GLN A 24 2.41 4.63 3.14
N LEU A 25 2.83 3.71 2.29
CA LEU A 25 3.94 2.78 2.62
C LEU A 25 5.21 2.99 1.81
N GLN A 26 5.11 3.50 0.58
CA GLN A 26 6.25 3.71 -0.30
C GLN A 26 5.93 4.78 -1.37
N PRO A 27 5.88 6.07 -0.98
CA PRO A 27 5.46 7.15 -1.87
C PRO A 27 6.30 7.25 -3.14
N GLU A 28 7.57 6.84 -3.10
CA GLU A 28 8.50 6.82 -4.23
C GLU A 28 8.08 5.85 -5.34
N GLY A 29 7.16 4.92 -5.05
CA GLY A 29 6.60 3.98 -6.01
C GLY A 29 5.33 4.47 -6.72
N ALA A 30 4.77 5.61 -6.33
CA ALA A 30 3.52 6.12 -6.87
C ALA A 30 3.77 7.03 -8.08
N VAL A 31 3.21 6.67 -9.24
CA VAL A 31 3.33 7.44 -10.49
C VAL A 31 1.96 7.89 -10.98
N ALA A 32 1.88 9.06 -11.64
CA ALA A 32 0.65 9.52 -12.26
C ALA A 32 0.04 8.43 -13.19
N PRO A 33 -1.28 8.23 -13.17
CA PRO A 33 -1.91 7.21 -14.00
C PRO A 33 -1.66 7.44 -15.49
N PHE A 34 -1.38 6.36 -16.21
CA PHE A 34 -1.21 6.33 -17.68
C PHE A 34 -0.02 7.13 -18.24
N ASP A 35 0.86 7.66 -17.39
CA ASP A 35 2.14 8.24 -17.82
C ASP A 35 3.22 7.15 -17.89
N SER A 36 3.44 6.62 -19.10
CA SER A 36 4.38 5.51 -19.32
C SER A 36 5.84 5.95 -19.21
N ASP A 37 6.15 7.21 -19.56
CA ASP A 37 7.50 7.75 -19.49
C ASP A 37 7.91 7.99 -18.03
N ALA A 38 7.02 8.59 -17.24
CA ALA A 38 7.22 8.74 -15.80
C ALA A 38 7.35 7.38 -15.11
N LEU A 39 6.58 6.38 -15.54
CA LEU A 39 6.67 5.01 -15.00
C LEU A 39 8.05 4.40 -15.27
N ALA A 40 8.56 4.52 -16.50
CA ALA A 40 9.88 4.02 -16.85
C ALA A 40 11.00 4.74 -16.09
N GLN A 41 10.88 6.06 -15.89
CA GLN A 41 11.85 6.83 -15.11
C GLN A 41 11.85 6.42 -13.64
N ALA A 42 10.67 6.27 -13.03
CA ALA A 42 10.52 5.84 -11.65
C ALA A 42 11.07 4.41 -11.44
N ALA A 43 10.83 3.50 -12.38
CA ALA A 43 11.40 2.15 -12.34
C ALA A 43 12.93 2.17 -12.26
N ARG A 44 13.59 2.98 -13.09
CA ARG A 44 15.05 3.14 -13.06
C ARG A 44 15.53 3.73 -11.74
N ALA A 45 14.82 4.72 -11.20
CA ALA A 45 15.16 5.34 -9.92
C ALA A 45 15.10 4.33 -8.76
N LEU A 46 14.03 3.52 -8.69
CA LEU A 46 13.87 2.48 -7.66
C LEU A 46 14.94 1.38 -7.75
N LEU A 47 15.35 1.00 -8.96
CA LEU A 47 16.43 0.03 -9.16
C LEU A 47 17.80 0.60 -8.75
N ALA A 48 18.06 1.85 -9.11
CA ALA A 48 19.33 2.52 -8.77
C ALA A 48 19.45 2.83 -7.28
N ARG A 49 18.32 3.13 -6.62
CA ARG A 49 18.26 3.47 -5.20
C ARG A 49 16.98 2.89 -4.58
N PRO A 50 17.02 1.64 -4.11
CA PRO A 50 15.88 1.03 -3.46
C PRO A 50 15.49 1.83 -2.20
N PRO A 51 14.18 2.13 -2.01
CA PRO A 51 13.71 2.78 -0.79
C PRO A 51 13.97 1.88 0.42
N SER A 52 14.16 2.50 1.59
CA SER A 52 14.28 1.75 2.84
C SER A 52 12.97 1.03 3.14
N ARG A 53 13.07 -0.17 3.69
CA ARG A 53 11.91 -0.98 4.07
C ARG A 53 10.99 -0.18 5.00
N ALA A 54 9.68 -0.17 4.70
CA ALA A 54 8.69 0.36 5.63
C ALA A 54 8.83 -0.35 6.98
N ALA A 55 9.04 0.42 8.06
CA ALA A 55 9.36 -0.13 9.37
C ALA A 55 8.19 -0.93 9.98
N THR A 56 6.97 -0.58 9.60
CA THR A 56 5.73 -1.17 10.13
C THR A 56 4.65 -1.18 9.06
N MET A 57 3.95 -2.31 8.95
CA MET A 57 2.71 -2.41 8.18
C MET A 57 1.55 -2.12 9.15
N PRO A 58 0.74 -1.08 8.90
CA PRO A 58 -0.31 -0.65 9.84
C PRO A 58 -1.44 -1.68 9.99
N ASP A 59 -1.79 -2.39 8.92
CA ASP A 59 -2.94 -3.31 8.90
C ASP A 59 -2.55 -4.72 9.31
N THR A 60 -2.53 -4.98 10.61
CA THR A 60 -2.30 -6.33 11.14
C THR A 60 -3.54 -7.22 10.97
N LEU A 61 -3.34 -8.53 10.84
CA LEU A 61 -4.45 -9.50 10.81
C LEU A 61 -5.39 -9.36 12.00
N ARG A 62 -4.83 -9.06 13.18
CA ARG A 62 -5.60 -8.81 14.41
C ARG A 62 -6.53 -7.61 14.24
N ALA A 63 -5.99 -6.46 13.81
CA ALA A 63 -6.77 -5.25 13.61
C ALA A 63 -7.89 -5.46 12.57
N MET A 64 -7.61 -6.21 11.51
CA MET A 64 -8.63 -6.57 10.50
C MET A 64 -9.75 -7.44 11.09
N GLN A 65 -9.40 -8.43 11.93
CA GLN A 65 -10.37 -9.28 12.61
C GLN A 65 -11.22 -8.48 13.61
N GLU A 66 -10.58 -7.62 14.41
CA GLU A 66 -11.26 -6.74 15.37
C GLU A 66 -12.22 -5.78 14.65
N ALA A 67 -11.79 -5.16 13.55
CA ALA A 67 -12.65 -4.30 12.73
C ALA A 67 -13.83 -5.07 12.13
N THR A 68 -13.63 -6.34 11.76
CA THR A 68 -14.70 -7.19 11.23
C THR A 68 -15.73 -7.53 12.30
N LEU A 69 -15.29 -7.88 13.52
CA LEU A 69 -16.19 -8.18 14.64
C LEU A 69 -16.96 -6.94 15.09
N ALA A 70 -16.32 -5.76 15.12
CA ALA A 70 -16.97 -4.51 15.46
C ALA A 70 -18.18 -4.21 14.55
N VAL A 71 -18.08 -4.51 13.24
CA VAL A 71 -19.20 -4.36 12.31
C VAL A 71 -20.36 -5.30 12.65
N TYR A 72 -20.10 -6.51 13.14
CA TYR A 72 -21.17 -7.41 13.58
C TYR A 72 -21.82 -6.92 14.88
N ASP A 73 -21.02 -6.44 15.83
CA ASP A 73 -21.51 -5.89 17.10
C ASP A 73 -22.44 -4.68 16.89
N GLU A 74 -22.18 -3.84 15.87
CA GLU A 74 -23.06 -2.72 15.50
C GLU A 74 -24.50 -3.16 15.14
N PHE A 75 -24.69 -4.37 14.64
CA PHE A 75 -26.01 -4.90 14.29
C PHE A 75 -26.71 -5.67 15.42
N ASP A 76 -25.95 -6.15 16.41
CA ASP A 76 -26.49 -6.84 17.59
C ASP A 76 -27.01 -5.85 18.65
N ASP A 77 -26.45 -4.63 18.72
CA ASP A 77 -26.91 -3.56 19.63
C ASP A 77 -28.25 -2.90 19.22
N ASP A 78 -28.74 -3.16 17.99
CA ASP A 78 -30.01 -2.63 17.44
C ASP A 78 -31.24 -3.53 17.69
N ASN A 79 -31.12 -4.59 18.51
CA ASN A 79 -32.21 -5.53 18.86
C ASN A 79 -32.55 -5.62 20.35
#